data_AF-A0A1I1LTM0-F1
#
_entry.id   AF-A0A1I1LTM0-F1
#
_cell.length_a   1.000
_cell.length_b   1.000
_cell.length_c   1.000
_cell.angle_alpha   90.00
_cell.angle_beta   90.00
_cell.angle_gamma   90.00
#
_symmetry.space_group_name_H-M   'P 1'
#
loop_
_entity.id
_entity.type
_entity.pdbx_description
1 polymer ?
#
loop_
_entity_poly.entity_id
_entity_poly.type
_entity_poly.pdbx_seq_one_letter_code
_entity_poly.pdbx_strand_id
1 'polypeptide(L)'
;MNVKHMIATVIALVAAGSAFADATSNTDDFPKFASTKARAEVISELTQAEADGSFVATEGEKYPSVLVASNKTRAEVIQELRQAKADGSYARSVRNYYGQ
;
A
#
# COMPACT_ATOMS: atom_id res chain seq x y z
N MET A 1 54.39 11.89 8.95
CA MET A 1 53.64 12.62 7.91
C MET A 1 52.37 13.14 8.55
N ASN A 2 52.18 14.46 8.58
CA ASN A 2 51.29 15.16 9.52
C ASN A 2 49.83 15.25 9.03
N VAL A 3 48.90 14.70 9.81
CA VAL A 3 47.45 14.90 9.71
C VAL A 3 47.09 16.34 10.07
N LYS A 4 46.83 17.16 9.05
CA LYS A 4 46.22 18.49 9.18
C LYS A 4 45.19 18.63 8.06
N HIS A 5 44.10 19.32 8.39
CA HIS A 5 42.93 19.65 7.56
C HIS A 5 41.71 18.74 7.77
N MET A 6 41.20 18.82 9.00
CA MET A 6 39.77 18.69 9.30
C MET A 6 39.08 20.04 8.97
N ILE A 7 37.78 19.98 8.66
CA ILE A 7 36.78 21.06 8.60
C ILE A 7 36.59 21.72 7.22
N ALA A 8 35.56 21.27 6.49
CA ALA A 8 34.86 22.08 5.50
C ALA A 8 33.40 22.25 5.95
N THR A 9 33.09 23.50 6.27
CA THR A 9 31.85 24.13 6.73
C THR A 9 30.59 23.74 5.96
N VAL A 10 29.55 23.35 6.70
CA VAL A 10 28.16 23.24 6.25
C VAL A 10 27.41 24.50 6.66
N ILE A 11 26.87 25.25 5.70
CA ILE A 11 25.83 26.26 5.97
C ILE A 11 24.60 25.86 5.16
N ALA A 12 23.63 25.27 5.86
CA ALA A 12 22.33 24.92 5.34
C ALA A 12 21.35 26.07 5.63
N LEU A 13 20.73 26.63 4.59
CA LEU A 13 19.46 27.31 4.74
C LEU A 13 18.59 27.03 3.52
N VAL A 14 17.81 25.95 3.60
CA VAL A 14 16.76 25.65 2.63
C VAL A 14 15.43 26.07 3.24
N ALA A 15 14.82 27.10 2.67
CA ALA A 15 13.48 27.54 3.03
C ALA A 15 12.46 26.45 2.63
N ALA A 16 11.80 25.85 3.62
CA ALA A 16 10.72 24.90 3.41
C ALA A 16 9.45 25.65 2.98
N GLY A 17 9.19 25.69 1.67
CA GLY A 17 7.89 26.09 1.13
C GLY A 17 6.92 24.92 1.19
N SER A 18 6.17 24.79 2.29
CA SER A 18 5.07 23.82 2.40
C SER A 18 3.81 24.37 1.72
N ALA A 19 3.64 24.07 0.44
CA ALA A 19 2.33 24.15 -0.22
C ALA A 19 1.79 22.73 -0.37
N PHE A 20 0.87 22.34 0.51
CA PHE A 20 0.22 21.04 0.46
C PHE A 20 -0.83 21.01 -0.66
N ALA A 21 -0.73 19.99 -1.51
CA ALA A 21 -1.81 19.61 -2.40
C ALA A 21 -3.00 19.14 -1.56
N ASP A 22 -4.15 19.80 -1.71
CA ASP A 22 -5.43 19.30 -1.23
C ASP A 22 -5.80 18.07 -2.07
N ALA A 23 -5.54 16.90 -1.51
CA ALA A 23 -6.06 15.64 -2.00
C ALA A 23 -7.11 15.19 -0.99
N THR A 24 -8.35 15.58 -1.25
CA THR A 24 -9.55 15.11 -0.55
C THR A 24 -9.64 13.59 -0.66
N SER A 25 -8.90 12.90 0.18
CA SER A 25 -8.92 11.46 0.37
C SER A 25 -9.59 11.27 1.72
N ASN A 26 -10.78 10.66 1.75
CA ASN A 26 -11.48 10.30 2.98
C ASN A 26 -10.54 9.46 3.86
N THR A 27 -9.85 10.13 4.78
CA THR A 27 -8.81 9.58 5.68
C THR A 27 -9.11 10.00 7.12
N ASP A 28 -10.38 10.25 7.43
CA ASP A 28 -10.82 10.77 8.73
C ASP A 28 -10.50 9.81 9.89
N ASP A 29 -10.28 8.51 9.61
CA ASP A 29 -9.94 7.48 10.60
C ASP A 29 -8.45 7.17 10.73
N PHE A 30 -7.56 7.80 9.95
CA PHE A 30 -6.12 7.59 10.06
C PHE A 30 -5.43 8.80 10.68
N PRO A 31 -4.50 8.61 11.64
CA PRO A 31 -3.70 9.71 12.12
C PRO A 31 -2.95 10.34 10.93
N LYS A 32 -3.07 11.65 10.78
CA LYS A 32 -2.34 12.42 9.77
C LYS A 32 -0.84 12.24 10.02
N PHE A 33 -0.22 11.32 9.29
CA PHE A 33 1.21 11.09 9.36
C PHE A 33 1.92 12.11 8.46
N ALA A 34 2.68 13.00 9.09
CA ALA A 34 3.61 13.88 8.38
C ALA A 34 5.03 13.30 8.56
N SER A 35 5.69 13.00 7.45
CA SER A 35 7.11 12.63 7.48
C SER A 35 7.96 13.79 7.98
N THR A 36 8.94 13.52 8.83
CA THR A 36 9.94 14.51 9.28
C THR A 36 11.14 14.61 8.34
N LYS A 37 11.27 13.72 7.34
CA LYS A 37 12.39 13.69 6.38
C LYS A 37 12.02 14.38 5.08
N ALA A 38 12.98 15.08 4.48
CA ALA A 38 12.83 15.59 3.12
C ALA A 38 12.79 14.44 2.12
N ARG A 39 12.08 14.64 1.00
CA ARG A 39 11.93 13.62 -0.04
C ARG A 39 13.28 13.15 -0.61
N ALA A 40 14.26 14.05 -0.71
CA ALA A 40 15.60 13.73 -1.18
C ALA A 40 16.35 12.78 -0.22
N GLU A 41 16.19 12.98 1.09
CA GLU A 41 16.79 12.12 2.11
C GLU A 41 16.18 10.72 2.08
N VAL A 42 14.86 10.63 1.95
CA VAL A 42 14.14 9.35 1.80
C VAL A 42 14.63 8.57 0.59
N ILE A 43 14.84 9.24 -0.56
CA ILE A 43 15.35 8.60 -1.78
C ILE A 43 16.79 8.10 -1.56
N SER A 44 17.64 8.90 -0.92
CA SER A 44 19.03 8.50 -0.65
C SER A 44 19.10 7.28 0.26
N GLU A 45 18.29 7.24 1.32
CA GLU A 45 18.23 6.10 2.23
C GLU A 45 17.69 4.84 1.54
N LEU A 46 16.69 5.00 0.66
CA LEU A 46 16.17 3.88 -0.12
C LEU A 46 17.23 3.30 -1.04
N THR A 47 17.93 4.14 -1.82
CA THR A 47 19.00 3.67 -2.70
C THR A 47 20.15 3.01 -1.93
N GLN A 48 20.48 3.53 -0.73
CA GLN A 48 21.48 2.90 0.13
C GLN A 48 21.02 1.52 0.60
N ALA A 49 19.76 1.40 1.05
CA ALA A 49 19.19 0.14 1.52
C ALA A 49 19.08 -0.91 0.40
N GLU A 50 18.80 -0.48 -0.83
CA GLU A 50 18.85 -1.35 -2.02
C GLU A 50 20.28 -1.83 -2.32
N ALA A 51 21.28 -0.95 -2.17
CA ALA A 51 22.67 -1.25 -2.45
C ALA A 51 23.33 -2.15 -1.39
N ASP A 52 22.99 -1.96 -0.11
CA ASP A 52 23.52 -2.76 1.00
C ASP A 52 22.70 -4.03 1.29
N GLY A 53 21.59 -4.21 0.57
CA GLY A 53 20.72 -5.38 0.68
C GLY A 53 19.87 -5.42 1.95
N SER A 54 19.82 -4.33 2.73
CA SER A 54 18.92 -4.19 3.88
C SER A 54 17.48 -3.88 3.47
N PHE A 55 17.27 -3.42 2.24
CA PHE A 55 15.93 -3.27 1.67
C PHE A 55 15.33 -4.64 1.34
N VAL A 56 14.47 -5.12 2.24
CA VAL A 56 13.58 -6.24 1.95
C VAL A 56 12.31 -5.68 1.36
N ALA A 57 12.22 -5.66 0.03
CA ALA A 57 10.94 -5.45 -0.63
C ALA A 57 10.02 -6.59 -0.19
N THR A 58 9.03 -6.30 0.67
CA THR A 58 7.97 -7.24 1.04
C THR A 58 7.00 -7.46 -0.13
N GLU A 59 7.50 -7.59 -1.37
CA GLU A 59 6.75 -8.15 -2.49
C GLU A 59 6.38 -9.62 -2.24
N GLY A 60 6.91 -10.20 -1.17
CA GLY A 60 6.73 -11.57 -0.75
C GLY A 60 6.26 -11.72 0.69
N GLU A 61 5.36 -10.86 1.20
CA GLU A 61 4.27 -11.51 1.96
C GLU A 61 3.63 -12.46 0.95
N LYS A 62 4.13 -13.70 0.92
CA LYS A 62 3.49 -14.81 0.23
C LYS A 62 2.16 -14.96 0.95
N TYR A 63 1.18 -14.18 0.53
CA TYR A 63 -0.21 -14.52 0.72
C TYR A 63 -0.29 -15.97 0.29
N PRO A 64 -0.67 -16.88 1.19
CA PRO A 64 -0.78 -18.27 0.82
C PRO A 64 -1.76 -18.34 -0.34
N SER A 65 -1.25 -18.54 -1.55
CA SER A 65 -2.07 -18.77 -2.73
C SER A 65 -2.56 -20.20 -2.62
N VAL A 66 -3.61 -20.39 -1.83
CA VAL A 66 -4.33 -21.66 -1.82
C VAL A 66 -4.96 -21.79 -3.19
N LEU A 67 -4.49 -22.75 -3.98
CA LEU A 67 -5.16 -23.15 -5.21
C LEU A 67 -6.52 -23.73 -4.82
N VAL A 68 -7.56 -22.90 -4.86
CA VAL A 68 -8.94 -23.36 -4.68
C VAL A 68 -9.41 -23.92 -6.01
N ALA A 69 -9.38 -25.24 -6.15
CA ALA A 69 -10.02 -25.91 -7.28
C ALA A 69 -11.54 -25.95 -7.05
N SER A 70 -12.30 -25.40 -7.99
CA SER A 70 -13.76 -25.57 -8.02
C SER A 70 -14.10 -26.95 -8.57
N ASN A 71 -15.02 -27.66 -7.90
CA ASN A 71 -15.60 -28.90 -8.43
C ASN A 71 -16.69 -28.65 -9.49
N LYS A 72 -17.02 -27.37 -9.77
CA LYS A 72 -18.03 -26.96 -10.75
C LYS A 72 -17.40 -26.23 -11.92
N THR A 73 -17.87 -26.55 -13.12
CA THR A 73 -17.61 -25.81 -14.34
C THR A 73 -18.26 -24.43 -14.31
N ARG A 74 -17.78 -23.53 -15.16
CA ARG A 74 -18.37 -22.19 -15.31
C ARG A 74 -19.84 -22.24 -15.74
N ALA A 75 -20.22 -23.24 -16.55
CA ALA A 75 -21.59 -23.39 -17.01
C ALA A 75 -22.55 -23.72 -15.87
N GLU A 76 -22.16 -24.64 -14.97
CA GLU A 76 -22.94 -25.01 -13.79
C GLU A 76 -23.10 -23.83 -12.83
N VAL A 77 -22.02 -23.08 -12.58
CA VAL A 77 -22.08 -21.88 -11.71
C VAL A 77 -23.04 -20.83 -12.28
N ILE A 78 -23.04 -20.63 -13.60
CA ILE A 78 -23.97 -19.69 -14.25
C ILE A 78 -25.41 -20.18 -14.14
N GLN A 79 -25.65 -21.49 -14.26
CA GLN A 79 -26.98 -22.07 -14.11
C GLN A 79 -27.52 -21.87 -12.68
N GLU A 80 -26.71 -22.16 -11.67
CA GLU A 80 -27.06 -21.95 -10.26
C GLU A 80 -27.31 -20.48 -9.96
N LEU A 81 -26.49 -19.58 -10.48
CA LEU A 81 -26.70 -18.14 -10.31
C LEU A 81 -28.04 -17.68 -10.92
N ARG A 82 -28.43 -18.24 -12.07
CA ARG A 82 -29.74 -17.94 -12.68
C ARG A 82 -30.89 -18.46 -11.82
N GLN A 83 -30.77 -19.67 -11.29
CA GLN A 83 -31.77 -20.26 -10.39
C GLN A 83 -31.91 -19.42 -9.11
N ALA A 84 -30.79 -19.06 -8.47
CA ALA A 84 -30.77 -18.25 -7.26
C ALA A 84 -31.34 -16.83 -7.45
N LYS A 85 -31.23 -16.29 -8.67
CA LYS A 85 -31.89 -15.03 -9.03
C LYS A 85 -33.39 -15.20 -9.24
N ALA A 86 -33.81 -16.30 -9.84
CA ALA A 86 -35.22 -16.60 -10.11
C ALA A 86 -36.01 -16.92 -8.83
N ASP A 87 -35.42 -17.65 -7.88
CA ASP A 87 -36.05 -18.01 -6.61
C ASP A 87 -35.90 -16.94 -5.51
N GLY A 88 -35.16 -15.86 -5.80
CA GLY A 88 -34.93 -14.73 -4.89
C GLY A 88 -33.94 -15.01 -3.75
N SER A 89 -33.33 -16.20 -3.68
CA SER A 89 -32.31 -16.54 -2.69
C SER A 89 -31.07 -15.67 -2.82
N TYR A 90 -30.69 -15.28 -4.05
CA TYR A 90 -29.60 -14.36 -4.31
C TYR A 90 -29.83 -12.99 -3.66
N ALA A 91 -31.02 -12.39 -3.86
CA ALA A 91 -31.36 -11.10 -3.27
C ALA A 91 -31.41 -11.15 -1.73
N ARG A 92 -31.86 -12.27 -1.16
CA ARG A 92 -31.84 -12.50 0.29
C ARG A 92 -30.42 -12.59 0.83
N SER A 93 -29.55 -13.35 0.17
CA SER A 93 -28.13 -13.47 0.51
C SER A 93 -27.42 -12.11 0.47
N VAL A 94 -27.67 -11.31 -0.57
CA VAL A 94 -27.13 -9.97 -0.71
C VAL A 94 -27.56 -9.07 0.47
N ARG A 95 -28.85 -9.06 0.83
CA ARG A 95 -29.32 -8.27 1.99
C ARG A 95 -28.64 -8.68 3.29
N ASN A 96 -28.52 -9.99 3.55
CA ASN A 96 -27.85 -10.50 4.74
C ASN A 96 -26.37 -10.09 4.79
N TYR A 97 -25.68 -10.10 3.65
CA TYR A 97 -24.27 -9.69 3.57
C TYR A 97 -24.07 -8.22 3.94
N TYR A 98 -25.00 -7.35 3.53
CA TYR A 98 -24.96 -5.92 3.84
C TYR A 98 -25.69 -5.55 5.14
N GLY A 99 -26.23 -6.52 5.88
CA GLY A 99 -26.92 -6.28 7.16
C GLY A 99 -28.22 -5.48 7.06
N GLN A 100 -28.95 -5.62 5.95
CA GLN A 100 -30.20 -4.88 5.64
C GLN A 100 -31.46 -5.65 6.04
#